data_AF-A0A2A6RG42-F1
#
_entry.id   AF-A0A2A6RG42-F1
#
_cell.length_a   1.000
_cell.length_b   1.000
_cell.length_c   1.000
_cell.angle_alpha   90.00
_cell.angle_beta   90.00
_cell.angle_gamma   90.00
#
_symmetry.space_group_name_H-M   'P 1'
#
loop_
_entity.id
_entity.type
_entity.pdbx_description
1 polymer ?
#
loop_
_entity_poly.entity_id
_entity_poly.type
_entity_poly.pdbx_seq_one_letter_code
_entity_poly.pdbx_strand_id
1 'polypeptide(L)'
;MQQPPSLKTVSVFRRHYGRRYTDLPVDTVDQSTIFINCTGTFMRPEHYDLRPGDIVRWRQEEGYVEAVISSVTREAKALRVALSGAYALPGDFFPY
;
A
#
# COMPACT_ATOMS: atom_id res chain seq x y z
N MET A 1 18.36 13.19 -18.45
CA MET A 1 18.07 13.50 -17.04
C MET A 1 17.25 12.33 -16.50
N GLN A 2 17.75 11.61 -15.49
CA GLN A 2 16.98 10.53 -14.87
C GLN A 2 15.93 11.19 -13.96
N GLN A 3 14.66 11.08 -14.34
CA GLN A 3 13.55 11.51 -13.53
C GLN A 3 13.59 10.70 -12.22
N PRO A 4 13.55 11.33 -11.04
CA PRO A 4 13.52 10.58 -9.79
C PRO A 4 12.33 9.60 -9.85
N PRO A 5 12.49 8.34 -9.40
CA PRO A 5 11.37 7.40 -9.40
C PRO A 5 10.22 8.06 -8.63
N SER A 6 9.04 8.12 -9.24
CA SER A 6 7.87 8.69 -8.60
C SER A 6 7.62 7.91 -7.31
N LEU A 7 7.65 8.61 -6.18
CA LEU A 7 7.42 8.00 -4.87
C LEU A 7 6.00 7.42 -4.86
N LYS A 8 5.89 6.09 -4.77
CA LYS A 8 4.59 5.43 -4.64
C LYS A 8 4.22 5.36 -3.17
N THR A 9 3.01 5.78 -2.86
CA THR A 9 2.48 5.73 -1.49
C THR A 9 1.12 5.05 -1.46
N VAL A 10 0.82 4.44 -0.32
CA VAL A 10 -0.49 3.84 -0.04
C VAL A 10 -1.02 4.32 1.30
N SER A 11 -2.31 4.59 1.38
CA SER A 11 -3.00 4.79 2.65
C SER A 11 -3.68 3.49 3.06
N VAL A 12 -3.61 3.15 4.35
CA VAL A 12 -4.13 1.89 4.89
C VAL A 12 -5.15 2.17 5.97
N PHE A 13 -6.31 1.53 5.87
CA PHE A 13 -7.43 1.69 6.78
C PHE A 13 -7.81 0.33 7.35
N ARG A 14 -8.11 0.28 8.64
CA ARG A 14 -8.59 -0.92 9.32
C ARG A 14 -10.03 -0.69 9.77
N ARG A 15 -10.92 -1.62 9.39
CA ARG A 15 -12.33 -1.58 9.81
C ARG A 15 -12.41 -1.44 11.33
N HIS A 16 -13.27 -0.54 11.83
CA HIS A 16 -13.46 -0.21 13.26
C HIS A 16 -12.29 0.50 13.97
N TYR A 17 -11.11 0.61 13.36
CA TYR A 17 -9.95 1.33 13.92
C TYR A 17 -9.58 2.60 13.14
N GLY A 18 -10.15 2.78 11.94
CA GLY A 18 -9.87 3.93 11.09
C GLY A 18 -8.53 3.82 10.37
N ARG A 19 -7.85 4.95 10.17
CA ARG A 19 -6.61 5.05 9.39
C ARG A 19 -5.42 4.48 10.19
N ARG A 20 -4.67 3.55 9.60
CA ARG A 20 -3.44 2.96 10.17
C ARG A 20 -2.18 3.59 9.62
N TYR A 21 -2.17 3.85 8.33
CA TYR A 21 -1.08 4.53 7.66
C TYR A 21 -1.64 5.60 6.72
N THR A 22 -0.99 6.76 6.72
CA THR A 22 -1.17 7.81 5.72
C THR A 22 0.08 7.84 4.86
N ASP A 23 -0.08 7.73 3.55
CA ASP A 23 1.01 7.84 2.56
C ASP A 23 2.24 6.97 2.88
N LEU A 24 2.00 5.71 3.26
CA LEU A 24 3.06 4.72 3.49
C LEU A 24 3.87 4.54 2.19
N PRO A 25 5.19 4.83 2.20
CA PRO A 25 6.02 4.60 1.03
C PRO A 25 6.14 3.12 0.70
N VAL A 26 6.02 2.79 -0.59
CA VAL A 26 6.16 1.44 -1.11
C VAL A 26 7.03 1.45 -2.36
N ASP A 27 7.75 0.37 -2.62
CA ASP A 27 8.57 0.24 -3.82
C ASP A 27 7.68 -0.02 -5.05
N THR A 28 6.70 -0.90 -4.92
CA THR A 28 5.69 -1.13 -5.95
C THR A 28 4.29 -1.33 -5.37
N VAL A 29 3.30 -0.92 -6.15
CA VAL A 29 1.87 -1.22 -5.94
C VAL A 29 1.21 -1.39 -7.30
N ASP A 30 0.39 -2.42 -7.41
CA ASP A 30 -0.54 -2.69 -8.51
C ASP A 30 -1.87 -3.25 -7.97
N GLN A 31 -2.78 -3.68 -8.85
CA GLN A 31 -4.11 -4.18 -8.47
C GLN A 31 -4.09 -5.48 -7.65
N SER A 32 -2.97 -6.19 -7.61
CA SER A 32 -2.82 -7.50 -6.99
C SER A 32 -1.81 -7.52 -5.85
N THR A 33 -0.84 -6.61 -5.84
CA THR A 33 0.33 -6.72 -4.96
C THR A 33 0.87 -5.36 -4.52
N ILE A 34 1.35 -5.31 -3.26
CA ILE A 34 2.25 -4.26 -2.77
C ILE A 34 3.57 -4.90 -2.37
N PHE A 35 4.67 -4.24 -2.70
CA PHE A 35 6.02 -4.66 -2.31
C PHE A 35 6.75 -3.55 -1.58
N ILE A 36 7.40 -3.90 -0.47
CA ILE A 36 8.32 -3.04 0.27
C ILE A 36 9.64 -3.76 0.46
N ASN A 37 10.72 -3.16 -0.03
CA ASN A 37 12.10 -3.60 0.17
C ASN A 37 12.68 -2.92 1.40
N CYS A 38 13.08 -3.73 2.38
CA CYS A 38 13.68 -3.26 3.63
C CYS A 38 15.22 -3.34 3.62
N THR A 39 15.83 -3.60 2.46
CA THR A 39 17.28 -3.73 2.36
C THR A 39 17.96 -2.37 2.54
N GLY A 40 18.93 -2.29 3.45
CA GLY A 40 19.70 -1.07 3.69
C GLY A 40 18.95 0.00 4.50
N THR A 41 17.77 -0.34 5.05
CA THR A 41 17.01 0.55 5.93
C THR A 41 16.95 0.00 7.36
N PHE A 42 16.66 0.87 8.33
CA PHE A 42 16.42 0.44 9.72
C PHE A 42 15.02 -0.15 9.93
N MET A 43 14.11 0.06 8.97
CA MET A 43 12.77 -0.51 9.02
C MET A 43 12.82 -1.98 8.68
N ARG A 44 12.22 -2.82 9.53
CA ARG A 44 12.12 -4.25 9.32
C ARG A 44 10.70 -4.64 8.91
N PRO A 45 10.51 -5.69 8.09
CA PRO A 45 9.18 -6.16 7.68
C PRO A 45 8.22 -6.43 8.83
N GLU A 46 8.72 -6.82 10.00
CA GLU A 46 7.94 -7.09 11.22
C GLU A 46 7.36 -5.81 11.85
N HIS A 47 7.92 -4.63 11.56
CA HIS A 47 7.45 -3.35 12.12
C HIS A 47 6.22 -2.81 11.39
N TYR A 48 5.89 -3.36 10.22
CA TYR A 48 4.69 -2.98 9.47
C TYR A 48 3.45 -3.70 10.02
N ASP A 49 2.52 -2.94 10.60
CA ASP A 49 1.23 -3.42 11.10
C ASP A 49 0.18 -3.51 9.97
N LEU A 50 0.54 -4.15 8.86
CA LEU A 50 -0.38 -4.52 7.79
C LEU A 50 -1.00 -5.90 8.08
N ARG A 51 -2.31 -6.02 7.91
CA ARG A 51 -3.07 -7.25 8.20
C ARG A 51 -4.06 -7.58 7.09
N PRO A 52 -4.37 -8.87 6.89
CA PRO A 52 -5.53 -9.28 6.09
C PRO A 52 -6.81 -8.56 6.54
N GLY A 53 -7.59 -8.11 5.58
CA GLY A 53 -8.81 -7.34 5.81
C GLY A 53 -8.62 -5.82 5.94
N ASP A 54 -7.37 -5.32 6.01
CA ASP A 54 -7.11 -3.89 5.87
C ASP A 54 -7.45 -3.43 4.44
N ILE A 55 -8.00 -2.22 4.33
CA ILE A 55 -8.30 -1.56 3.06
C ILE A 55 -7.08 -0.72 2.68
N VAL A 56 -6.62 -0.86 1.46
CA VAL A 56 -5.52 -0.08 0.89
C VAL A 56 -6.07 0.84 -0.19
N ARG A 57 -5.64 2.10 -0.17
CA ARG A 57 -5.94 3.07 -1.21
C ARG A 57 -4.67 3.72 -1.73
N TRP A 58 -4.54 3.85 -3.04
CA TRP A 58 -3.40 4.52 -3.66
C TRP A 58 -3.84 5.33 -4.88
N ARG A 59 -3.00 6.27 -5.29
CA ARG A 59 -3.24 7.07 -6.49
C ARG A 59 -2.79 6.30 -7.73
N GLN A 60 -3.64 6.23 -8.73
CA GLN A 60 -3.30 5.68 -10.05
C GLN A 60 -3.74 6.70 -11.11
N GLU A 61 -2.77 7.19 -11.88
CA GLU A 61 -2.98 8.20 -12.93
C GLU A 61 -3.77 9.40 -12.41
N GLU A 62 -5.02 9.54 -12.84
CA GLU A 62 -5.91 10.66 -12.51
C GLU A 62 -6.87 10.39 -11.34
N GLY A 63 -6.85 9.17 -10.79
CA GLY A 63 -7.80 8.76 -9.76
C GLY A 63 -7.17 7.99 -8.60
N TYR A 64 -8.04 7.35 -7.83
CA TYR A 64 -7.65 6.47 -6.74
C TYR A 64 -8.14 5.06 -7.00
N VAL A 65 -7.37 4.08 -6.54
CA VAL A 65 -7.78 2.68 -6.51
C VAL A 65 -7.86 2.25 -5.05
N GLU A 66 -8.86 1.42 -4.77
CA GLU A 66 -9.03 0.75 -3.49
C GLU A 66 -8.98 -0.77 -3.67
N ALA A 67 -8.35 -1.46 -2.73
CA ALA A 67 -8.33 -2.91 -2.66
C ALA A 67 -8.27 -3.37 -1.19
N VAL A 68 -8.48 -4.66 -0.96
CA VAL A 68 -8.39 -5.28 0.38
C VAL A 68 -7.17 -6.18 0.45
N ILE A 69 -6.40 -6.08 1.53
CA ILE A 69 -5.30 -7.01 1.81
C ILE A 69 -5.87 -8.41 2.03
N SER A 70 -5.48 -9.35 1.19
CA SER A 70 -5.84 -10.77 1.32
C SER A 70 -4.81 -11.55 2.13
N SER A 71 -3.52 -11.27 1.96
CA SER A 71 -2.44 -11.89 2.74
C SER A 71 -1.23 -10.98 2.88
N VAL A 72 -0.45 -11.18 3.95
CA VAL A 72 0.80 -10.47 4.19
C VAL A 72 1.92 -11.47 4.43
N THR A 73 2.89 -11.51 3.52
CA THR A 73 4.09 -12.35 3.60
C THR A 73 5.28 -11.49 4.02
N ARG A 74 5.87 -11.84 5.17
CA ARG A 74 7.07 -11.19 5.71
C ARG A 74 8.27 -12.08 5.44
N GLU A 75 9.24 -11.53 4.74
CA GLU A 75 10.54 -12.15 4.50
C GLU A 75 11.61 -11.39 5.31
N ALA A 76 12.83 -11.90 5.38
CA ALA A 76 13.88 -11.30 6.20
C ALA A 76 14.19 -9.83 5.87
N LYS A 77 13.98 -9.41 4.60
CA LYS A 77 14.28 -8.04 4.13
C LYS A 77 13.20 -7.49 3.20
N ALA A 78 12.02 -8.09 3.18
CA ALA A 78 10.95 -7.64 2.29
C ALA A 78 9.56 -7.91 2.88
N LEU A 79 8.60 -7.10 2.44
CA LEU A 79 7.19 -7.29 2.70
C LEU A 79 6.46 -7.44 1.37
N ARG A 80 5.74 -8.56 1.20
CA ARG A 80 4.84 -8.80 0.07
C ARG A 80 3.41 -8.85 0.58
N VAL A 81 2.55 -8.01 0.04
CA VAL A 81 1.14 -7.92 0.42
C VAL A 81 0.31 -8.27 -0.79
N ALA A 82 -0.49 -9.32 -0.70
CA ALA A 82 -1.47 -9.64 -1.73
C ALA A 82 -2.74 -8.83 -1.53
N LEU A 83 -3.30 -8.35 -2.63
CA LEU A 83 -4.50 -7.56 -2.71
C LEU A 83 -5.61 -8.33 -3.43
N SER A 84 -6.84 -7.97 -3.11
CA SER A 84 -8.03 -8.56 -3.71
C SER A 84 -9.10 -7.49 -3.90
N GLY A 85 -9.94 -7.68 -4.92
CA GLY A 85 -11.06 -6.78 -5.20
C GLY A 85 -10.60 -5.35 -5.49
N ALA A 86 -9.55 -5.17 -6.29
CA ALA A 86 -9.12 -3.84 -6.68
C ALA A 86 -10.14 -3.19 -7.62
N TYR A 87 -10.52 -1.95 -7.34
CA TYR A 87 -11.40 -1.16 -8.20
C TYR A 87 -11.05 0.33 -8.15
N ALA A 88 -11.29 1.02 -9.27
CA ALA A 88 -11.13 2.46 -9.36
C ALA A 88 -12.25 3.15 -8.57
N LEU A 89 -11.87 4.14 -7.76
CA LEU A 89 -12.80 5.03 -7.09
C LEU A 89 -13.30 6.11 -8.06
N PRO A 90 -14.47 6.71 -7.79
CA PRO A 90 -15.01 7.82 -8.58
C PRO A 90 -14.00 8.97 -8.74
N GLY A 91 -14.05 9.69 -9.86
CA GLY A 91 -13.11 10.79 -10.14
C GLY A 91 -13.26 12.00 -9.22
N ASP A 92 -14.43 12.17 -8.59
CA ASP A 92 -14.71 13.17 -7.56
C ASP A 92 -14.41 12.68 -6.14
N PHE A 93 -13.77 11.51 -6.01
CA PHE A 93 -13.38 10.96 -4.73
C PHE A 93 -12.28 11.81 -4.06
N PHE A 94 -12.56 12.27 -2.83
CA PHE A 94 -11.59 12.95 -1.98
C PHE A 94 -11.09 12.01 -0.87
N PRO A 95 -9.76 11.79 -0.74
CA PRO A 95 -9.20 10.83 0.24
C PRO A 95 -9.19 11.32 1.70
N TYR A 96 -9.86 12.43 2.02
CA TYR A 96 -9.88 13.07 3.34
C TYR A 96 -11.28 13.42 3.78
#